data_AF-A0A120FKL7-F1
#
_entry.id   AF-A0A120FKL7-F1
#
_cell.length_a   1.000
_cell.length_b   1.000
_cell.length_c   1.000
_cell.angle_alpha   90.00
_cell.angle_beta   90.00
_cell.angle_gamma   90.00
#
_symmetry.space_group_name_H-M   'P 1'
#
loop_
_entity.id
_entity.type
_entity.pdbx_description
1 polymer ?
#
loop_
_entity_poly.entity_id
_entity_poly.type
_entity_poly.pdbx_seq_one_letter_code
_entity_poly.pdbx_strand_id
1 'polypeptide(L)'
;MEGKKRQLLWHGMALFFLGLMTGLVEQKFTNVRMGLAAHLEGVMNGTFLLALGAIWNEVSLTPRTKAAAYWAVLAGTYGNWAVTTLAAILGTAALSPISAAGRGAPAWQEALVTGGFVAIGSAIITASVLVLWGLRSPAAPKPLPR
;
A
#
# COMPACT_ATOMS: atom_id res chain seq x y z
N MET A 1 1.72 6.10 -22.09
CA MET A 1 1.25 5.19 -21.01
C MET A 1 2.39 4.40 -20.36
N GLU A 2 3.57 4.26 -20.99
CA GLU A 2 4.77 3.65 -20.38
C GLU A 2 5.30 4.35 -19.12
N GLY A 3 5.12 5.68 -19.02
CA GLY A 3 5.56 6.44 -17.84
C GLY A 3 4.94 5.95 -16.53
N LYS A 4 3.61 5.76 -16.49
CA LYS A 4 2.91 5.32 -15.27
C LYS A 4 3.25 3.87 -14.89
N LYS A 5 3.43 2.99 -15.88
CA LYS A 5 3.93 1.63 -15.64
C LYS A 5 5.30 1.67 -14.96
N ARG A 6 6.26 2.39 -15.55
CA ARG A 6 7.62 2.50 -15.01
C ARG A 6 7.64 3.14 -13.63
N GLN A 7 6.78 4.13 -13.39
CA GLN A 7 6.59 4.73 -12.07
C GLN A 7 6.06 3.72 -11.05
N LEU A 8 5.03 2.93 -11.37
CA LEU A 8 4.53 1.88 -10.46
C LEU A 8 5.61 0.85 -10.12
N LEU A 9 6.40 0.42 -11.12
CA LEU A 9 7.50 -0.50 -10.88
C LEU A 9 8.57 0.10 -9.95
N TRP A 10 8.93 1.37 -10.18
CA TRP A 10 9.89 2.06 -9.33
C TRP A 10 9.36 2.25 -7.90
N HIS A 11 8.11 2.69 -7.75
CA HIS A 11 7.47 2.84 -6.43
C HIS A 11 7.32 1.50 -5.72
N GLY A 12 7.00 0.42 -6.44
CA GLY A 12 6.94 -0.92 -5.88
C GLY A 12 8.29 -1.38 -5.35
N MET A 13 9.37 -1.17 -6.13
CA MET A 13 10.73 -1.49 -5.69
C MET A 13 11.19 -0.62 -4.52
N ALA A 14 10.86 0.67 -4.53
CA ALA A 14 11.18 1.58 -3.45
C ALA A 14 10.48 1.19 -2.15
N LEU A 15 9.18 0.86 -2.21
CA LEU A 15 8.42 0.45 -1.03
C LEU A 15 8.87 -0.92 -0.51
N PHE A 16 9.17 -1.86 -1.41
CA PHE A 16 9.76 -3.15 -1.05
C PHE A 16 11.08 -2.96 -0.30
N PHE A 17 11.96 -2.09 -0.81
CA PHE A 17 13.21 -1.74 -0.14
C PHE A 17 12.99 -1.09 1.23
N LEU A 18 12.03 -0.17 1.36
CA LEU A 18 11.65 0.39 2.66
C LEU A 18 11.14 -0.69 3.63
N GLY A 19 10.38 -1.67 3.13
CA GLY A 19 9.98 -2.85 3.91
C GLY A 19 11.19 -3.60 4.45
N LEU A 20 12.19 -3.89 3.62
CA LEU A 20 13.44 -4.53 4.06
C LEU A 20 14.18 -3.71 5.14
N MET A 21 14.30 -2.39 4.94
CA MET A 21 14.92 -1.51 5.92
C MET A 21 14.15 -1.49 7.25
N THR A 22 12.81 -1.53 7.18
CA THR A 22 11.95 -1.62 8.36
C THR A 22 12.19 -2.93 9.12
N GLY A 23 12.40 -4.04 8.41
CA GLY A 23 12.73 -5.34 9.00
C GLY A 23 14.07 -5.35 9.74
N LEU A 24 15.07 -4.59 9.27
CA LEU A 24 16.37 -4.47 9.97
C LEU A 24 16.25 -3.72 11.32
N VAL A 25 15.25 -2.85 11.45
CA VAL A 25 15.04 -2.04 12.66
C VAL A 25 13.84 -2.52 13.48
N GLU A 26 13.17 -3.60 13.10
CA GLU A 26 11.87 -3.99 13.67
C GLU A 26 11.91 -4.20 15.19
N GLN A 27 13.02 -4.75 15.69
CA GLN A 27 13.22 -5.07 17.10
C GLN A 27 13.45 -3.82 17.97
N LYS A 28 13.69 -2.66 17.34
CA LYS A 28 13.91 -1.38 18.01
C LYS A 28 12.62 -0.58 18.22
N PHE A 29 11.49 -1.03 17.66
CA PHE A 29 10.22 -0.32 17.80
C PHE A 29 9.59 -0.51 19.18
N THR A 30 8.91 0.53 19.64
CA THR A 30 8.11 0.54 20.87
C THR A 30 7.03 -0.54 20.85
N ASN A 31 6.51 -0.93 19.69
CA ASN A 31 5.70 -2.12 19.52
C ASN A 31 6.28 -3.00 18.41
N VAL A 32 7.03 -4.03 18.82
CA VAL A 32 7.72 -4.98 17.92
C VAL A 32 6.74 -5.73 17.02
N ARG A 33 5.53 -6.06 17.49
CA ARG A 33 4.52 -6.74 16.66
C ARG A 33 4.05 -5.84 15.52
N MET A 34 3.84 -4.56 15.80
CA MET A 34 3.55 -3.57 14.77
C MET A 34 4.76 -3.25 13.88
N GLY A 35 5.99 -3.37 14.41
CA GLY A 35 7.22 -3.28 13.63
C GLY A 35 7.32 -4.38 12.56
N LEU A 36 7.05 -5.63 12.96
CA LEU A 36 6.96 -6.76 12.04
C LEU A 36 5.83 -6.57 11.01
N ALA A 37 4.67 -6.06 11.45
CA ALA A 37 3.59 -5.72 10.54
C ALA A 37 4.02 -4.66 9.52
N ALA A 38 4.71 -3.60 9.94
CA ALA A 38 5.22 -2.56 9.05
C ALA A 38 6.24 -3.09 8.04
N HIS A 39 7.12 -4.02 8.46
CA HIS A 39 8.02 -4.74 7.55
C HIS A 39 7.23 -5.50 6.48
N LEU A 40 6.27 -6.33 6.90
CA LEU A 40 5.45 -7.13 5.99
C LEU A 40 4.62 -6.26 5.06
N GLU A 41 4.02 -5.18 5.56
CA GLU A 41 3.26 -4.23 4.74
C GLU A 41 4.13 -3.56 3.69
N GLY A 42 5.37 -3.18 4.02
CA GLY A 42 6.30 -2.62 3.03
C GLY A 42 6.63 -3.61 1.91
N VAL A 43 6.96 -4.85 2.27
CA VAL A 43 7.31 -5.91 1.31
C VAL A 43 6.09 -6.34 0.47
N MET A 44 4.94 -6.57 1.09
CA MET A 44 3.72 -7.01 0.42
C MET A 44 3.15 -5.92 -0.48
N ASN A 45 3.05 -4.68 0.01
CA ASN A 45 2.55 -3.58 -0.81
C ASN A 45 3.52 -3.21 -1.94
N GLY A 46 4.84 -3.31 -1.70
CA GLY A 46 5.84 -3.16 -2.75
C GLY A 46 5.71 -4.23 -3.83
N THR A 47 5.51 -5.49 -3.44
CA THR A 47 5.26 -6.61 -4.35
C THR A 47 3.96 -6.42 -5.13
N PHE A 48 2.89 -5.98 -4.47
CA PHE A 48 1.62 -5.65 -5.12
C PHE A 48 1.78 -4.56 -6.18
N LEU A 49 2.51 -3.48 -5.89
CA LEU A 49 2.83 -2.43 -6.85
C LEU A 49 3.65 -2.94 -8.05
N LEU A 50 4.62 -3.82 -7.82
CA LEU A 50 5.40 -4.45 -8.89
C LEU A 50 4.50 -5.29 -9.81
N ALA A 51 3.64 -6.14 -9.22
CA ALA A 51 2.68 -6.95 -9.95
C ALA A 51 1.69 -6.07 -10.74
N LEU A 52 1.14 -5.04 -10.11
CA LEU A 52 0.22 -4.11 -10.76
C LEU A 52 0.91 -3.32 -11.89
N GLY A 53 2.15 -2.88 -11.68
CA GLY A 53 2.97 -2.24 -12.69
C GLY A 53 3.21 -3.16 -13.90
N ALA A 54 3.42 -4.46 -13.67
CA ALA A 54 3.59 -5.44 -14.74
C ALA A 54 2.34 -5.55 -15.63
N ILE A 55 1.15 -5.63 -15.02
CA ILE A 55 -0.14 -5.77 -15.72
C ILE A 55 -0.79 -4.43 -16.09
N TRP A 56 -0.15 -3.28 -15.79
CA TRP A 56 -0.78 -1.96 -15.92
C TRP A 56 -1.29 -1.61 -17.34
N ASN A 57 -0.66 -2.20 -18.36
CA ASN A 57 -1.07 -2.03 -19.75
C ASN A 57 -2.34 -2.83 -20.09
N GLU A 58 -2.64 -3.89 -19.35
CA GLU A 58 -3.85 -4.70 -19.51
C GLU A 58 -5.06 -4.08 -18.81
N VAL A 59 -4.83 -3.20 -17.82
CA VAL A 59 -5.91 -2.47 -17.13
C VAL A 59 -6.53 -1.43 -18.07
N SER A 60 -7.70 -1.76 -18.62
CA SER A 60 -8.47 -0.94 -19.55
C SER A 60 -9.48 -0.06 -18.79
N LEU A 61 -9.12 1.20 -18.59
CA LEU A 61 -9.93 2.19 -17.87
C LEU A 61 -9.90 3.52 -18.61
N THR A 62 -10.95 4.33 -18.43
CA THR A 62 -10.93 5.73 -18.89
C THR A 62 -9.75 6.48 -18.26
N PRO A 63 -9.19 7.52 -18.91
CA PRO A 63 -8.04 8.26 -18.38
C PRO A 63 -8.23 8.78 -16.96
N ARG A 64 -9.45 9.22 -16.61
CA ARG A 64 -9.80 9.72 -15.27
C ARG A 64 -9.81 8.61 -14.24
N THR A 65 -10.50 7.49 -14.51
CA THR A 65 -10.56 6.36 -13.56
C THR A 65 -9.22 5.65 -13.41
N LYS A 66 -8.42 5.59 -14.48
CA LYS A 66 -7.04 5.06 -14.43
C LYS A 66 -6.11 5.94 -13.60
N ALA A 67 -6.29 7.26 -13.66
CA ALA A 67 -5.56 8.19 -12.79
C ALA A 67 -6.00 8.06 -11.32
N ALA A 68 -7.31 7.94 -11.06
CA ALA A 68 -7.83 7.70 -9.71
C ALA A 68 -7.28 6.39 -9.12
N ALA A 69 -7.32 5.29 -9.89
CA ALA A 69 -6.75 4.00 -9.48
C ALA A 69 -5.26 4.10 -9.17
N TYR A 70 -4.49 4.78 -10.03
CA TYR A 70 -3.05 4.99 -9.82
C TYR A 70 -2.76 5.71 -8.49
N TRP A 71 -3.43 6.83 -8.23
CA TRP A 71 -3.23 7.59 -7.00
C TRP A 71 -3.76 6.86 -5.77
N ALA A 72 -4.90 6.17 -5.89
CA ALA A 72 -5.48 5.40 -4.79
C ALA A 72 -4.58 4.21 -4.40
N VAL A 73 -3.97 3.51 -5.36
CA VAL A 73 -2.99 2.46 -5.05
C VAL A 73 -1.78 3.06 -4.35
N LEU A 74 -1.16 4.12 -4.90
CA LEU A 74 0.03 4.73 -4.28
C LEU A 74 -0.25 5.25 -2.87
N ALA A 75 -1.35 5.99 -2.69
CA ALA A 75 -1.76 6.49 -1.39
C ALA A 75 -2.06 5.33 -0.42
N GLY A 76 -2.73 4.29 -0.90
CA GLY A 76 -3.02 3.08 -0.13
C GLY A 76 -1.74 2.38 0.34
N THR A 77 -0.81 2.09 -0.57
CA THR A 77 0.38 1.30 -0.27
C THR A 77 1.40 2.05 0.58
N TYR A 78 1.69 3.32 0.24
CA TYR A 78 2.61 4.13 1.05
C TYR A 78 1.98 4.54 2.38
N GLY A 79 0.70 4.88 2.36
CA GLY A 79 -0.04 5.19 3.56
C GLY A 79 -0.04 4.02 4.54
N ASN A 80 -0.30 2.80 4.04
CA ASN A 80 -0.36 1.60 4.89
C ASN A 80 0.96 1.40 5.64
N TRP A 81 2.07 1.36 4.89
CA TRP A 81 3.41 1.28 5.48
C TRP A 81 3.69 2.41 6.49
N ALA A 82 3.32 3.65 6.16
CA ALA A 82 3.56 4.79 7.03
C ALA A 82 2.76 4.72 8.33
N VAL A 83 1.47 4.36 8.26
CA VAL A 83 0.60 4.24 9.44
C VAL A 83 0.98 3.05 10.30
N THR A 84 1.34 1.90 9.72
CA THR A 84 1.89 0.78 10.49
C THR A 84 3.21 1.12 11.16
N THR A 85 4.09 1.85 10.47
CA THR A 85 5.38 2.27 11.04
C THR A 85 5.17 3.26 12.18
N LEU A 86 4.25 4.22 12.01
CA LEU A 86 3.88 5.15 13.07
C LEU A 86 3.28 4.42 14.28
N ALA A 87 2.40 3.44 14.04
CA ALA A 87 1.86 2.58 15.09
C ALA A 87 2.97 1.84 15.86
N ALA A 88 3.97 1.32 15.15
CA ALA A 88 5.13 0.66 15.74
C ALA A 88 5.98 1.60 16.62
N ILE A 89 6.19 2.84 16.16
CA ILE A 89 6.94 3.87 16.91
C ILE A 89 6.18 4.33 18.15
N LEU A 90 4.89 4.63 18.01
CA LEU A 90 4.04 5.14 19.08
C LEU A 90 3.62 4.04 20.08
N GLY A 91 3.75 2.78 19.70
CA GLY A 91 3.38 1.66 20.54
C GLY A 91 1.86 1.42 20.62
N THR A 92 1.11 1.81 19.59
CA THR A 92 -0.35 1.78 19.60
C THR A 92 -0.92 0.36 19.53
N ALA A 93 -2.13 0.21 20.05
CA ALA A 93 -2.98 -0.98 20.00
C ALA A 93 -4.03 -0.92 18.88
N ALA A 94 -4.03 0.16 18.10
CA ALA A 94 -5.07 0.54 17.17
C ALA A 94 -5.58 -0.64 16.33
N LEU A 95 -6.90 -0.81 16.32
CA LEU A 95 -7.65 -1.87 15.61
C LEU A 95 -7.40 -3.33 16.04
N SER A 96 -6.42 -3.62 16.91
CA SER A 96 -6.24 -4.96 17.47
C SER A 96 -5.53 -4.93 18.83
N PRO A 97 -6.23 -5.18 19.95
CA PRO A 97 -5.59 -5.25 21.27
C PRO A 97 -4.45 -6.27 21.36
N ILE A 98 -4.47 -7.30 20.51
CA ILE A 98 -3.44 -8.34 20.41
C ILE A 98 -2.11 -7.76 19.91
N SER A 99 -2.15 -6.73 19.07
CA SER A 99 -0.93 -6.09 18.56
C SER A 99 -0.21 -5.31 19.66
N ALA A 100 -0.92 -4.86 20.69
CA ALA A 100 -0.39 -3.98 21.73
C ALA A 100 0.47 -4.69 22.78
N ALA A 101 0.34 -6.01 22.94
CA ALA A 101 1.03 -6.80 23.97
C ALA A 101 0.94 -6.19 25.39
N GLY A 102 -0.21 -5.58 25.73
CA GLY A 102 -0.45 -4.92 27.02
C GLY A 102 0.04 -3.46 27.11
N ARG A 103 0.51 -2.87 26.02
CA ARG A 103 0.86 -1.43 25.91
C ARG A 103 -0.34 -0.65 25.39
N GLY A 104 -0.41 0.63 25.71
CA GLY A 104 -1.43 1.54 25.19
C GLY A 104 -0.81 2.90 24.96
N ALA A 105 -1.12 3.49 23.81
CA ALA A 105 -0.75 4.87 23.52
C ALA A 105 -1.83 5.83 24.05
N PRO A 106 -1.52 7.13 24.25
CA PRO A 106 -2.52 8.14 24.51
C PRO A 106 -3.68 8.06 23.49
N ALA A 107 -4.91 8.30 23.95
CA ALA A 107 -6.12 8.11 23.14
C ALA A 107 -6.09 8.86 21.78
N TRP A 108 -5.44 10.01 21.72
CA TRP A 108 -5.29 10.77 20.47
C TRP A 108 -4.34 10.09 19.46
N GLN A 109 -3.33 9.35 19.93
CA GLN A 109 -2.42 8.56 19.07
C GLN A 109 -3.12 7.33 18.52
N GLU A 110 -3.91 6.65 19.35
CA GLU A 110 -4.76 5.53 18.92
C GLU A 110 -5.76 5.99 17.86
N ALA A 111 -6.47 7.10 18.10
CA ALA A 111 -7.44 7.66 17.16
C ALA A 111 -6.79 8.06 15.83
N LEU A 112 -5.61 8.67 15.86
CA LEU A 112 -4.85 9.05 14.67
C LEU A 112 -4.48 7.82 13.82
N VAL A 113 -3.92 6.77 14.45
CA VAL A 113 -3.53 5.55 13.76
C VAL A 113 -4.76 4.80 13.22
N THR A 114 -5.82 4.67 14.02
CA THR A 114 -7.09 4.06 13.58
C THR A 114 -7.70 4.80 12.40
N GLY A 115 -7.79 6.14 12.47
CA GLY A 115 -8.30 6.96 11.37
C GLY A 115 -7.45 6.80 10.11
N GLY A 116 -6.12 6.73 10.27
CA GLY A 116 -5.18 6.43 9.19
C GLY A 116 -5.51 5.09 8.51
N PHE A 117 -5.61 4.01 9.28
CA PHE A 117 -5.93 2.69 8.75
C PHE A 117 -7.28 2.63 8.02
N VAL A 118 -8.32 3.28 8.56
CA VAL A 118 -9.64 3.33 7.89
C VAL A 118 -9.54 4.06 6.55
N ALA A 119 -8.87 5.22 6.52
CA ALA A 119 -8.69 5.99 5.30
C ALA A 119 -7.90 5.20 4.24
N ILE A 120 -6.79 4.60 4.63
CA ILE A 120 -5.92 3.81 3.74
C ILE A 120 -6.61 2.53 3.26
N GLY A 121 -7.32 1.83 4.16
CA GLY A 121 -8.14 0.67 3.82
C GLY A 121 -9.19 1.01 2.77
N SER A 122 -9.87 2.15 2.92
CA SER A 122 -10.83 2.62 1.91
C SER A 122 -10.17 2.90 0.55
N ALA A 123 -8.97 3.49 0.56
CA ALA A 123 -8.22 3.80 -0.66
C ALA A 123 -7.80 2.51 -1.40
N ILE A 124 -7.25 1.52 -0.70
CA ILE A 124 -6.78 0.28 -1.33
C ILE A 124 -7.93 -0.60 -1.82
N ILE A 125 -9.07 -0.63 -1.11
CA ILE A 125 -10.30 -1.30 -1.56
C ILE A 125 -10.82 -0.65 -2.84
N THR A 126 -10.95 0.68 -2.84
CA THR A 126 -11.41 1.43 -4.02
C THR A 126 -10.50 1.18 -5.22
N ALA A 127 -9.18 1.21 -5.00
CA ALA A 127 -8.20 0.96 -6.04
C ALA A 127 -8.29 -0.46 -6.60
N SER A 128 -8.44 -1.46 -5.73
CA SER A 128 -8.64 -2.87 -6.12
C SER A 128 -9.91 -3.05 -6.96
N VAL A 129 -11.02 -2.41 -6.56
CA VAL A 129 -12.27 -2.44 -7.33
C VAL A 129 -12.09 -1.83 -8.73
N LEU A 130 -11.40 -0.69 -8.84
CA LEU A 130 -11.12 -0.06 -10.13
C LEU A 130 -10.23 -0.93 -11.02
N VAL A 131 -9.17 -1.53 -10.46
CA VAL A 131 -8.28 -2.43 -11.20
C VAL A 131 -9.03 -3.66 -11.68
N LEU A 132 -9.81 -4.32 -10.81
CA LEU A 132 -10.65 -5.46 -11.17
C LEU A 132 -11.64 -5.10 -12.28
N TRP A 133 -12.26 -3.92 -12.20
CA TRP A 133 -13.16 -3.46 -13.25
C TRP A 133 -12.42 -3.22 -14.56
N GLY A 134 -11.22 -2.63 -14.51
CA GLY A 134 -10.39 -2.37 -15.68
C GLY A 134 -9.86 -3.64 -16.37
N LEU A 135 -9.75 -4.75 -15.65
CA LEU A 135 -9.33 -6.03 -16.20
C LEU A 135 -10.47 -6.83 -16.84
N ARG A 136 -11.73 -6.38 -16.74
CA ARG A 136 -12.89 -7.11 -17.32
C ARG A 136 -12.93 -7.08 -18.85
N SER A 137 -12.36 -6.06 -19.49
CA SER A 137 -12.38 -5.92 -20.94
C SER A 137 -10.98 -6.14 -21.50
N PRO A 138 -10.78 -7.06 -22.47
CA PRO A 138 -9.50 -7.22 -23.15
C PRO A 138 -9.03 -5.87 -23.70
N ALA A 139 -7.78 -5.51 -23.44
CA ALA A 139 -7.18 -4.34 -24.08
C ALA A 139 -7.27 -4.52 -25.60
N ALA A 140 -7.74 -3.49 -26.32
CA ALA A 140 -7.90 -3.57 -27.77
C ALA A 140 -6.57 -4.01 -28.43
N PRO A 141 -6.60 -4.93 -29.41
CA PRO A 141 -5.38 -5.41 -30.07
C PRO A 141 -4.56 -4.25 -30.61
N LYS A 142 -3.24 -4.26 -30.34
CA LYS A 142 -2.31 -3.30 -30.93
C LYS A 142 -2.34 -3.48 -32.46
N PRO A 143 -2.55 -2.42 -33.27
CA PRO A 143 -2.52 -2.55 -34.72
C PRO A 143 -1.19 -3.16 -35.15
N LEU A 144 -1.22 -4.16 -36.04
CA LEU A 144 -0.01 -4.73 -36.63
C LEU A 144 0.77 -3.60 -37.35
N PRO A 145 2.10 -3.55 -37.20
CA PRO A 145 2.92 -2.67 -38.03
C PRO A 145 2.70 -3.07 -39.49
N ARG A 146 2.34 -2.09 -40.33
CA ARG A 146 2.31 -2.25 -41.79
C ARG A 146 3.71 -2.21 -42.36
#